data_AF-O93707-F1
#
_entry.id   AF-O93707-F1
#
_cell.length_a   1.000
_cell.length_b   1.000
_cell.length_c   1.000
_cell.angle_alpha   90.00
_cell.angle_beta   90.00
_cell.angle_gamma   90.00
#
_symmetry.space_group_name_H-M   'P 1'
#
loop_
_entity.id
_entity.type
_entity.pdbx_description
1 polymer ?
#
loop_
_entity_poly.entity_id
_entity_poly.type
_entity_poly.pdbx_seq_one_letter_code
_entity_poly.pdbx_strand_id
1 'polypeptide(L)'
;MSKLKEYKEISIEEIKEVEEFKNFVPENNMYDKIKEDIAKNGIKVPLIVNQNYELINGYTRLKIARELGIKEVPVAIYETEGRADEYDLLVSTNLTQRQLNRAQALALIEKAVEEKMKMSKKNQNNDNNTKVLKVESGETQLSATESKKIEKSESKERKVESPGDSTFSNNEKKIENITEIKNAIKEELKKHNIKIDDNTLNKYIRIKQNSHWLTDYILKGKIGITTAYELYTKLQEMGLLEAVAKLPPYERNALLTDGRKIILNGRKDLLEEIVNHRMAVSQAISKLKTDEKLEKLQRSKKKPRAKEENLEDEEEEEIESEGEQREDNVSDNDEEYDFVGEWQKAQEEEEKEKQLTRLDDEAPPTKLEIYTPKADLESLYRAMPSIKKLVDEGKLTEKDAEKVYEIWRNMEAIYKQASLLWYNTVDLLLKRIGLSEKEREEIFYEMVRPYFRLFSREEVFPKEVLEGKL
;
A
#
# COMPACT_ATOMS: atom_id res chain seq x y z
N MET A 1 -2.68 6.11 -31.17
CA MET A 1 -2.17 5.04 -30.28
C MET A 1 -0.70 4.89 -30.57
N SER A 2 0.12 5.02 -29.53
CA SER A 2 1.57 5.00 -29.64
C SER A 2 2.05 3.70 -30.27
N LYS A 3 2.92 3.78 -31.28
CA LYS A 3 3.49 2.61 -31.96
C LYS A 3 4.97 2.52 -31.70
N LEU A 4 5.44 1.35 -31.29
CA LEU A 4 6.87 1.09 -31.23
C LEU A 4 7.44 1.18 -32.66
N LYS A 5 8.38 2.09 -32.86
CA LYS A 5 9.05 2.30 -34.14
C LYS A 5 10.29 1.43 -34.26
N GLU A 6 11.19 1.53 -33.29
CA GLU A 6 12.45 0.79 -33.26
C GLU A 6 13.07 0.74 -31.87
N TYR A 7 14.02 -0.19 -31.68
CA TYR A 7 14.96 -0.19 -30.56
C TYR A 7 16.32 0.29 -31.05
N LYS A 8 16.96 1.16 -30.27
CA LYS A 8 18.25 1.77 -30.64
C LYS A 8 19.09 2.05 -29.40
N GLU A 9 20.40 1.97 -29.51
CA GLU A 9 21.32 2.58 -28.52
C GLU A 9 21.64 4.00 -28.95
N ILE A 10 21.50 4.95 -28.02
CA ILE A 10 21.79 6.36 -28.26
C ILE A 10 22.65 6.93 -27.14
N SER A 11 23.33 8.05 -27.42
CA SER A 11 24.03 8.80 -26.40
C SER A 11 23.04 9.29 -25.33
N ILE A 12 23.43 9.19 -24.06
CA ILE A 12 22.64 9.65 -22.92
C ILE A 12 22.39 11.17 -22.96
N GLU A 13 23.22 11.92 -23.68
CA GLU A 13 23.12 13.36 -23.89
C GLU A 13 22.02 13.75 -24.88
N GLU A 14 21.60 12.83 -25.76
CA GLU A 14 20.52 13.06 -26.72
C GLU A 14 19.13 12.99 -26.06
N ILE A 15 19.03 12.38 -24.87
CA ILE A 15 17.77 12.19 -24.16
C ILE A 15 17.33 13.50 -23.50
N LYS A 16 16.12 13.93 -23.83
CA LYS A 16 15.49 15.15 -23.28
C LYS A 16 14.54 14.77 -22.15
N GLU A 17 14.82 15.22 -20.94
CA GLU A 17 13.88 15.07 -19.83
C GLU A 17 12.68 16.01 -19.97
N VAL A 18 11.50 15.51 -19.62
CA VAL A 18 10.26 16.27 -19.57
C VAL A 18 9.84 16.39 -18.10
N GLU A 19 9.85 17.61 -17.57
CA GLU A 19 9.59 17.85 -16.14
C GLU A 19 8.21 17.32 -15.70
N GLU A 20 7.24 17.37 -16.60
CA GLU A 20 5.88 16.83 -16.43
C GLU A 20 5.87 15.32 -16.10
N PHE A 21 6.78 14.54 -16.69
CA PHE A 21 6.86 13.09 -16.50
C PHE A 21 7.78 12.66 -15.35
N LYS A 22 8.76 13.50 -15.01
CA LYS A 22 9.80 13.20 -14.01
C LYS A 22 9.22 12.80 -12.64
N ASN A 23 8.24 13.55 -12.16
CA ASN A 23 7.57 13.33 -10.87
C ASN A 23 6.15 12.75 -11.05
N PHE A 24 5.89 12.15 -12.21
CA PHE A 24 4.57 11.66 -12.54
C PHE A 24 4.25 10.36 -11.80
N VAL A 25 5.21 9.45 -11.81
CA VAL A 25 5.11 8.11 -11.22
C VAL A 25 5.65 8.16 -9.78
N PRO A 26 5.00 7.48 -8.81
CA PRO A 26 5.52 7.37 -7.45
C PRO A 26 6.98 6.90 -7.39
N GLU A 27 7.71 7.36 -6.37
CA GLU A 27 9.10 6.95 -6.17
C GLU A 27 9.23 5.43 -6.02
N ASN A 28 10.34 4.91 -6.52
CA ASN A 28 10.65 3.49 -6.46
C ASN A 28 11.51 3.21 -5.23
N ASN A 29 11.02 2.34 -4.34
CA ASN A 29 11.75 1.89 -3.14
C ASN A 29 12.88 0.89 -3.44
N MET A 30 13.11 0.53 -4.69
CA MET A 30 14.12 -0.44 -5.13
C MET A 30 15.32 0.24 -5.82
N TYR A 31 15.57 1.53 -5.57
CA TYR A 31 16.60 2.31 -6.26
C TYR A 31 17.97 1.63 -6.23
N ASP A 32 18.47 1.27 -5.04
CA ASP A 32 19.79 0.67 -4.87
C ASP A 32 19.90 -0.69 -5.55
N LYS A 33 18.84 -1.52 -5.43
CA LYS A 33 18.75 -2.83 -6.11
C LYS A 33 18.80 -2.67 -7.64
N ILE A 34 18.15 -1.65 -8.19
CA ILE A 34 18.20 -1.35 -9.64
C ILE A 34 19.60 -0.85 -10.03
N LYS A 35 20.23 -0.04 -9.18
CA LYS A 35 21.57 0.48 -9.42
C LYS A 35 22.62 -0.62 -9.47
N GLU A 36 22.56 -1.55 -8.53
CA GLU A 36 23.43 -2.73 -8.52
C GLU A 36 23.23 -3.64 -9.75
N ASP A 37 21.97 -3.88 -10.14
CA ASP A 37 21.67 -4.69 -11.33
C ASP A 37 22.20 -4.03 -12.60
N ILE A 38 22.00 -2.72 -12.77
CA ILE A 38 22.52 -1.99 -13.93
C ILE A 38 24.05 -1.97 -13.94
N ALA A 39 24.70 -1.84 -12.78
CA ALA A 39 26.16 -1.89 -12.69
C ALA A 39 26.72 -3.25 -13.10
N LYS A 40 26.02 -4.35 -12.75
CA LYS A 40 26.46 -5.73 -13.05
C LYS A 40 26.09 -6.16 -14.47
N ASN A 41 24.91 -5.79 -14.94
CA ASN A 41 24.26 -6.39 -16.10
C ASN A 41 23.89 -5.40 -17.21
N GLY A 42 24.13 -4.11 -17.02
CA GLY A 42 23.67 -3.06 -17.91
C GLY A 42 22.15 -2.85 -17.86
N ILE A 43 21.65 -1.96 -18.71
CA ILE A 43 20.22 -1.65 -18.80
C ILE A 43 19.53 -2.67 -19.70
N LYS A 44 18.91 -3.71 -19.13
CA LYS A 44 18.18 -4.73 -19.90
C LYS A 44 16.84 -4.25 -20.45
N VAL A 45 16.12 -3.47 -19.65
CA VAL A 45 14.82 -2.91 -20.05
C VAL A 45 15.08 -1.50 -20.59
N PRO A 46 14.81 -1.23 -21.88
CA PRO A 46 15.13 0.06 -22.50
C PRO A 46 14.32 1.21 -21.89
N LEU A 47 14.90 2.41 -21.98
CA LEU A 47 14.18 3.66 -21.71
C LEU A 47 13.11 3.86 -22.79
N ILE A 48 12.00 4.49 -22.44
CA ILE A 48 10.90 4.74 -23.38
C ILE A 48 10.93 6.22 -23.77
N VAL A 49 11.11 6.51 -25.06
CA VAL A 49 11.18 7.87 -25.59
C VAL A 49 10.21 8.05 -26.76
N ASN A 50 9.78 9.30 -27.02
CA ASN A 50 9.06 9.63 -28.26
C ASN A 50 10.02 9.80 -29.45
N GLN A 51 9.47 10.07 -30.64
CA GLN A 51 10.22 10.33 -31.87
C GLN A 51 11.20 11.52 -31.81
N ASN A 52 11.10 12.39 -30.79
CA ASN A 52 11.96 13.55 -30.57
C ASN A 52 13.02 13.33 -29.48
N TYR A 53 13.16 12.09 -29.00
CA TYR A 53 13.99 11.67 -27.86
C TYR A 53 13.60 12.30 -26.52
N GLU A 54 12.34 12.72 -26.37
CA GLU A 54 11.81 13.10 -25.08
C GLU A 54 11.50 11.86 -24.24
N LEU A 55 11.99 11.84 -23.00
CA LEU A 55 11.86 10.71 -22.11
C LEU A 55 10.44 10.62 -21.54
N ILE A 56 9.73 9.56 -21.93
CA ILE A 56 8.41 9.22 -21.40
C ILE A 56 8.57 8.40 -20.14
N ASN A 57 9.35 7.31 -20.17
CA ASN A 57 9.52 6.43 -19.01
C ASN A 57 10.97 5.96 -18.84
N GLY A 58 11.35 5.70 -17.59
CA GLY A 58 12.68 5.21 -17.21
C GLY A 58 13.60 6.25 -16.57
N TYR A 59 13.06 7.34 -16.03
CA TYR A 59 13.80 8.38 -15.28
C TYR A 59 14.78 7.81 -14.25
N THR A 60 14.38 6.79 -13.48
CA THR A 60 15.26 6.12 -12.51
C THR A 60 16.47 5.47 -13.17
N ARG A 61 16.27 4.78 -14.30
CA ARG A 61 17.33 4.12 -15.08
C ARG A 61 18.26 5.16 -15.69
N LEU A 62 17.72 6.25 -16.22
CA LEU A 62 18.51 7.35 -16.77
C LEU A 62 19.40 7.99 -15.70
N LYS A 63 18.84 8.28 -14.52
CA LYS A 63 19.58 8.83 -13.38
C LYS A 63 20.74 7.91 -12.98
N ILE A 64 20.45 6.61 -12.83
CA ILE A 64 21.47 5.60 -12.49
C ILE A 64 22.55 5.53 -13.58
N ALA A 65 22.17 5.52 -14.85
CA ALA A 65 23.11 5.48 -15.97
C ALA A 65 24.10 6.64 -15.92
N ARG A 66 23.62 7.86 -15.63
CA ARG A 66 24.48 9.03 -15.43
C ARG A 66 25.42 8.88 -14.24
N GLU A 67 24.91 8.39 -13.10
CA GLU A 67 25.73 8.17 -11.90
C GLU A 67 26.82 7.12 -12.10
N LEU A 68 26.56 6.10 -12.93
CA LEU A 68 27.51 5.04 -13.26
C LEU A 68 28.44 5.42 -14.43
N GLY A 69 28.29 6.61 -15.01
CA GLY A 69 29.12 7.06 -16.15
C GLY A 69 28.83 6.31 -17.46
N ILE A 70 27.65 5.73 -17.61
CA ILE A 70 27.22 5.04 -18.84
C ILE A 70 26.94 6.10 -19.91
N LYS A 71 27.64 5.99 -21.06
CA LYS A 71 27.57 6.96 -22.16
C LYS A 71 26.44 6.69 -23.14
N GLU A 72 26.16 5.41 -23.40
CA GLU A 72 25.14 4.97 -24.35
C GLU A 72 24.10 4.12 -23.62
N VAL A 73 22.83 4.34 -23.94
CA VAL A 73 21.72 3.66 -23.28
C VAL A 73 20.73 3.11 -24.31
N PRO A 74 20.15 1.92 -24.06
CA PRO A 74 19.15 1.35 -24.94
C PRO A 74 17.81 2.08 -24.75
N VAL A 75 17.23 2.49 -25.87
CA VAL A 75 15.93 3.16 -25.94
C VAL A 75 14.96 2.41 -26.85
N ALA A 76 13.68 2.44 -26.48
CA ALA A 76 12.56 2.06 -27.33
C ALA A 76 11.89 3.35 -27.79
N ILE A 77 11.93 3.60 -29.10
CA ILE A 77 11.39 4.81 -29.71
C ILE A 77 9.96 4.55 -30.11
N TYR A 78 9.04 5.34 -29.58
CA TYR A 78 7.62 5.28 -29.93
C TYR A 78 7.25 6.49 -30.80
N GLU A 79 6.51 6.22 -31.86
CA GLU A 79 5.78 7.26 -32.58
C GLU A 79 4.51 7.59 -31.81
N THR A 80 4.35 8.85 -31.43
CA THR A 80 3.23 9.36 -30.63
C THR A 80 2.55 10.53 -31.33
N GLU A 81 1.22 10.58 -31.26
CA GLU A 81 0.40 11.63 -31.90
C GLU A 81 0.35 12.93 -31.04
N GLY A 82 0.76 12.85 -29.77
CA GLY A 82 0.83 13.98 -28.86
C GLY A 82 0.84 13.56 -27.39
N ARG A 83 0.84 14.54 -26.49
CA ARG A 83 1.01 14.34 -25.04
C ARG A 83 -0.02 13.39 -24.41
N ALA A 84 -1.25 13.35 -24.93
CA ALA A 84 -2.27 12.42 -24.43
C ALA A 84 -1.89 10.94 -24.68
N ASP A 85 -1.31 10.65 -25.84
CA ASP A 85 -0.83 9.31 -26.21
C ASP A 85 0.44 8.94 -25.43
N GLU A 86 1.29 9.92 -25.12
CA GLU A 86 2.45 9.74 -24.24
C GLU A 86 2.04 9.40 -22.80
N TYR A 87 0.95 10.00 -22.29
CA TYR A 87 0.36 9.62 -21.01
C TYR A 87 -0.14 8.18 -21.00
N ASP A 88 -0.78 7.73 -22.08
CA ASP A 88 -1.20 6.33 -22.23
C ASP A 88 0.00 5.38 -22.20
N LEU A 89 1.08 5.74 -22.90
CA LEU A 89 2.31 4.97 -22.92
C LEU A 89 2.99 4.96 -21.55
N LEU A 90 3.02 6.10 -20.85
CA LEU A 90 3.56 6.20 -19.49
C LEU A 90 2.80 5.30 -18.51
N VAL A 91 1.46 5.34 -18.53
CA VAL A 91 0.62 4.52 -17.66
C VAL A 91 0.83 3.04 -17.95
N SER A 92 0.65 2.64 -19.22
CA SER A 92 0.72 1.23 -19.63
C SER A 92 2.09 0.59 -19.35
N THR A 93 3.18 1.30 -19.64
CA THR A 93 4.53 0.78 -19.38
C THR A 93 4.83 0.67 -17.89
N ASN A 94 4.37 1.61 -17.06
CA ASN A 94 4.55 1.50 -15.61
C ASN A 94 3.69 0.41 -14.98
N LEU A 95 2.45 0.22 -15.41
CA LEU A 95 1.59 -0.86 -14.92
C LEU A 95 2.18 -2.25 -15.20
N THR A 96 2.89 -2.41 -16.32
CA THR A 96 3.52 -3.68 -16.70
C THR A 96 4.92 -3.87 -16.10
N GLN A 97 5.73 -2.80 -16.03
CA GLN A 97 7.14 -2.89 -15.65
C GLN A 97 7.39 -2.67 -14.15
N ARG A 98 6.44 -2.07 -13.41
CA ARG A 98 6.57 -1.81 -11.97
C ARG A 98 5.66 -2.71 -11.15
N GLN A 99 6.11 -3.02 -9.95
CA GLN A 99 5.32 -3.68 -8.92
C GLN A 99 4.44 -2.66 -8.20
N LEU A 100 3.47 -2.06 -8.91
CA LEU A 100 2.54 -1.10 -8.31
C LEU A 100 1.45 -1.82 -7.53
N ASN A 101 1.15 -1.32 -6.33
CA ASN A 101 -0.06 -1.74 -5.63
C ASN A 101 -1.31 -1.13 -6.30
N ARG A 102 -2.51 -1.67 -5.99
CA ARG A 102 -3.77 -1.23 -6.61
C ARG A 102 -4.05 0.27 -6.45
N ALA A 103 -3.70 0.85 -5.30
CA ALA A 103 -3.91 2.26 -5.06
C ALA A 103 -2.92 3.15 -5.84
N GLN A 104 -1.67 2.73 -5.98
CA GLN A 104 -0.68 3.39 -6.83
C GLN A 104 -1.08 3.33 -8.30
N ALA A 105 -1.58 2.19 -8.77
CA ALA A 105 -2.10 2.03 -10.12
C ALA A 105 -3.30 2.96 -10.37
N LEU A 106 -4.25 3.03 -9.42
CA LEU A 106 -5.37 3.97 -9.47
C LEU A 106 -4.90 5.43 -9.55
N ALA A 107 -3.99 5.84 -8.67
CA ALA A 107 -3.49 7.21 -8.64
C ALA A 107 -2.73 7.60 -9.91
N LEU A 108 -1.99 6.66 -10.50
CA LEU A 108 -1.28 6.88 -11.76
C LEU A 108 -2.26 7.10 -12.92
N ILE A 109 -3.28 6.24 -13.05
CA ILE A 109 -4.33 6.37 -14.08
C ILE A 109 -5.10 7.67 -13.89
N GLU A 110 -5.48 7.95 -12.65
CA GLU A 110 -6.27 9.12 -12.31
C GLU A 110 -5.53 10.42 -12.62
N LYS A 111 -4.26 10.52 -12.24
CA LYS A 111 -3.41 11.66 -12.62
C LYS A 111 -3.30 11.82 -14.14
N ALA A 112 -3.20 10.72 -14.89
CA ALA A 112 -3.11 10.77 -16.35
C ALA A 112 -4.42 11.27 -16.98
N VAL A 113 -5.57 10.81 -16.48
CA VAL A 113 -6.89 11.29 -16.91
C VAL A 113 -7.05 12.79 -16.63
N GLU A 114 -6.66 13.26 -15.44
CA GLU A 114 -6.73 14.67 -15.07
C GLU A 114 -5.92 15.55 -16.03
N GLU A 115 -4.67 15.17 -16.34
CA GLU A 115 -3.82 15.93 -17.25
C GLU A 115 -4.35 15.91 -18.70
N LYS A 116 -4.80 14.75 -19.19
CA LYS A 116 -5.47 14.65 -20.50
C LYS A 116 -6.67 15.59 -20.61
N MET A 117 -7.51 15.67 -19.57
CA MET A 117 -8.67 16.57 -19.56
C MET A 117 -8.30 18.05 -19.49
N LYS A 118 -7.27 18.42 -18.72
CA LYS A 118 -6.75 19.80 -18.67
C LYS A 118 -6.30 20.26 -20.06
N MET A 119 -5.62 19.39 -20.80
CA MET A 119 -5.18 19.67 -22.17
C MET A 119 -6.35 19.89 -23.13
N SER A 120 -7.37 19.01 -23.10
CA SER A 120 -8.56 19.15 -23.94
C SER A 120 -9.30 20.48 -23.71
N LYS A 121 -9.40 20.93 -22.45
CA LYS A 121 -10.03 22.22 -22.10
C LYS A 121 -9.23 23.43 -22.57
N LYS A 122 -7.90 23.36 -22.51
CA LYS A 122 -7.02 24.44 -23.00
C LYS A 122 -7.17 24.64 -24.51
N ASN A 123 -7.30 23.55 -25.26
CA ASN A 123 -7.49 23.61 -26.72
C ASN A 123 -8.86 24.22 -27.09
N GLN A 124 -9.93 23.85 -26.37
CA GLN A 124 -11.27 24.43 -26.60
C GLN A 124 -11.33 25.94 -26.30
N ASN A 125 -10.62 26.43 -25.28
CA ASN A 125 -10.57 27.87 -24.97
C ASN A 125 -9.77 28.67 -26.01
N ASN A 126 -8.71 28.09 -26.57
CA ASN A 126 -7.93 28.73 -27.64
C ASN A 126 -8.72 28.81 -28.97
N ASP A 127 -9.54 27.79 -29.28
CA ASP A 127 -10.43 27.82 -30.45
C ASP A 127 -11.55 28.86 -30.32
N ASN A 128 -12.08 29.06 -29.10
CA ASN A 128 -13.08 30.08 -28.81
C ASN A 128 -12.52 31.52 -28.89
N ASN A 129 -11.26 31.74 -28.48
CA ASN A 129 -10.60 33.04 -28.65
C ASN A 129 -10.22 33.34 -30.11
N THR A 130 -9.95 32.30 -30.91
CA THR A 130 -9.61 32.45 -32.34
C THR A 130 -10.84 32.74 -33.21
N LYS A 131 -12.05 32.34 -32.76
CA LYS A 131 -13.31 32.70 -33.44
C LYS A 131 -13.76 34.14 -33.23
N VAL A 132 -13.25 34.86 -32.23
CA VAL A 132 -13.58 36.29 -32.00
C VAL A 132 -12.75 37.23 -32.89
N LEU A 133 -11.63 36.79 -33.44
CA LEU A 133 -10.74 37.60 -34.30
C LEU A 133 -10.94 37.38 -35.81
N LYS A 134 -12.03 36.73 -36.21
CA LYS A 134 -12.33 36.43 -37.62
C LYS A 134 -13.75 36.83 -38.03
N VAL A 135 -14.19 38.01 -37.63
CA VAL A 135 -15.32 38.72 -38.26
C VAL A 135 -14.94 40.20 -38.35
N GLU A 136 -14.09 40.56 -39.33
CA GLU A 136 -14.07 41.89 -39.94
C GLU A 136 -13.12 41.88 -41.15
N SER A 137 -13.68 41.60 -42.33
CA SER A 137 -13.24 42.20 -43.60
C SER A 137 -14.25 41.82 -44.69
N GLY A 138 -15.21 42.71 -44.92
CA GLY A 138 -16.24 42.56 -45.93
C GLY A 138 -17.27 43.67 -45.81
N GLU A 139 -16.92 44.86 -46.30
CA GLU A 139 -17.85 45.97 -46.57
C GLU A 139 -19.05 45.43 -47.37
N THR A 140 -20.30 45.81 -47.13
CA THR A 140 -20.87 47.05 -47.68
C THR A 140 -22.35 47.17 -47.24
N GLN A 141 -22.72 48.38 -46.78
CA GLN A 141 -24.05 49.03 -46.75
C GLN A 141 -25.24 48.39 -46.03
N LEU A 142 -25.70 49.05 -44.95
CA LEU A 142 -27.06 49.58 -44.83
C LEU A 142 -27.12 50.67 -43.74
N SER A 143 -28.07 51.56 -43.92
CA SER A 143 -28.10 52.97 -43.54
C SER A 143 -28.75 53.28 -42.18
N ALA A 144 -28.19 54.30 -41.52
CA ALA A 144 -28.85 55.47 -40.89
C ALA A 144 -29.90 55.31 -39.76
N THR A 145 -29.60 56.05 -38.68
CA THR A 145 -30.49 56.83 -37.76
C THR A 145 -31.33 56.02 -36.76
N GLU A 146 -31.41 56.33 -35.45
CA GLU A 146 -31.26 57.62 -34.77
C GLU A 146 -31.02 57.50 -33.23
N SER A 147 -29.95 58.15 -32.77
CA SER A 147 -29.71 58.97 -31.56
C SER A 147 -30.60 58.96 -30.30
N LYS A 148 -29.95 58.82 -29.11
CA LYS A 148 -29.74 59.83 -28.01
C LYS A 148 -29.15 59.16 -26.75
N LYS A 149 -27.93 59.47 -26.28
CA LYS A 149 -27.48 60.56 -25.34
C LYS A 149 -28.34 60.67 -24.06
N ILE A 150 -27.84 60.89 -22.83
CA ILE A 150 -26.52 61.07 -22.19
C ILE A 150 -26.74 61.01 -20.65
N GLU A 151 -25.65 60.71 -19.93
CA GLU A 151 -25.29 60.88 -18.50
C GLU A 151 -26.09 61.88 -17.61
N LYS A 152 -26.31 61.51 -16.33
CA LYS A 152 -25.61 62.06 -15.12
C LYS A 152 -26.43 61.85 -13.83
N SER A 153 -25.71 61.55 -12.76
CA SER A 153 -25.77 62.16 -11.40
C SER A 153 -25.89 61.17 -10.23
N GLU A 154 -24.99 61.39 -9.28
CA GLU A 154 -24.93 60.77 -7.95
C GLU A 154 -26.15 61.14 -7.11
N SER A 155 -26.70 60.18 -6.35
CA SER A 155 -26.89 60.29 -4.90
C SER A 155 -27.68 59.08 -4.35
N LYS A 156 -27.35 58.74 -3.12
CA LYS A 156 -27.79 57.56 -2.34
C LYS A 156 -29.31 57.47 -2.21
N GLU A 157 -29.87 56.29 -2.48
CA GLU A 157 -30.96 55.75 -1.67
C GLU A 157 -31.01 54.21 -1.78
N ARG A 158 -31.20 53.56 -0.63
CA ARG A 158 -31.19 52.11 -0.46
C ARG A 158 -32.38 51.48 -1.21
N LYS A 159 -32.11 50.50 -2.08
CA LYS A 159 -33.04 49.40 -2.34
C LYS A 159 -32.29 48.07 -2.34
N VAL A 160 -32.85 47.18 -1.53
CA VAL A 160 -32.45 45.80 -1.27
C VAL A 160 -32.73 44.98 -2.53
N GLU A 161 -31.71 44.34 -3.12
CA GLU A 161 -31.89 43.29 -4.12
C GLU A 161 -30.91 42.12 -3.85
N SER A 162 -31.45 40.92 -4.03
CA SER A 162 -31.02 39.62 -3.52
C SER A 162 -29.79 39.03 -4.25
N PRO A 163 -28.84 38.38 -3.57
CA PRO A 163 -27.77 37.62 -4.22
C PRO A 163 -28.21 36.16 -4.42
N GLY A 164 -28.63 35.81 -5.62
CA GLY A 164 -29.04 34.43 -5.90
C GLY A 164 -29.10 34.12 -7.39
N ASP A 165 -27.94 33.98 -8.03
CA ASP A 165 -27.89 33.22 -9.31
C ASP A 165 -26.47 32.75 -9.72
N SER A 166 -25.40 33.41 -9.27
CA SER A 166 -24.03 33.05 -9.69
C SER A 166 -23.43 31.82 -8.98
N THR A 167 -24.05 31.33 -7.91
CA THR A 167 -23.51 30.25 -7.06
C THR A 167 -23.97 28.86 -7.52
N PHE A 168 -25.15 28.74 -8.15
CA PHE A 168 -25.69 27.46 -8.60
C PHE A 168 -25.01 26.97 -9.89
N SER A 169 -24.83 27.85 -10.89
CA SER A 169 -24.18 27.49 -12.16
C SER A 169 -22.72 27.02 -12.01
N ASN A 170 -21.99 27.54 -11.02
CA ASN A 170 -20.62 27.13 -10.75
C ASN A 170 -20.52 25.77 -10.04
N ASN A 171 -21.52 25.42 -9.23
CA ASN A 171 -21.57 24.12 -8.55
C ASN A 171 -21.97 23.00 -9.52
N GLU A 172 -22.91 23.23 -10.44
CA GLU A 172 -23.31 22.26 -11.47
C GLU A 172 -22.14 21.89 -12.39
N LYS A 173 -21.41 22.89 -12.93
CA LYS A 173 -20.22 22.67 -13.76
C LYS A 173 -19.10 21.92 -13.05
N LYS A 174 -18.98 22.09 -11.72
CA LYS A 174 -18.01 21.36 -10.90
C LYS A 174 -18.41 19.89 -10.71
N ILE A 175 -19.70 19.62 -10.53
CA ILE A 175 -20.26 18.27 -10.39
C ILE A 175 -20.18 17.48 -11.70
N GLU A 176 -20.49 18.12 -12.83
CA GLU A 176 -20.37 17.53 -14.17
C GLU A 176 -18.92 17.10 -14.45
N ASN A 177 -17.96 18.00 -14.20
CA ASN A 177 -16.54 17.72 -14.40
C ASN A 177 -16.02 16.54 -13.53
N ILE A 178 -16.48 16.42 -12.28
CA ILE A 178 -16.09 15.28 -11.41
C ILE A 178 -16.66 13.97 -11.95
N THR A 179 -17.87 14.00 -12.49
CA THR A 179 -18.53 12.82 -13.05
C THR A 179 -17.83 12.35 -14.32
N GLU A 180 -17.44 13.28 -15.21
CA GLU A 180 -16.65 12.99 -16.40
C GLU A 180 -15.29 12.36 -16.06
N ILE A 181 -14.53 12.97 -15.14
CA ILE A 181 -13.23 12.44 -14.69
C ILE A 181 -13.39 11.02 -14.15
N LYS A 182 -14.40 10.79 -13.31
CA LYS A 182 -14.68 9.48 -12.73
C LYS A 182 -14.98 8.43 -13.81
N ASN A 183 -15.77 8.76 -14.81
CA ASN A 183 -16.10 7.83 -15.90
C ASN A 183 -14.86 7.50 -16.74
N ALA A 184 -14.03 8.50 -17.07
CA ALA A 184 -12.79 8.27 -17.79
C ALA A 184 -11.81 7.38 -17.00
N ILE A 185 -11.69 7.57 -15.68
CA ILE A 185 -10.89 6.69 -14.81
C ILE A 185 -11.39 5.24 -14.87
N LYS A 186 -12.70 5.03 -14.81
CA LYS A 186 -13.28 3.68 -14.88
C LYS A 186 -12.95 2.96 -16.18
N GLU A 187 -13.03 3.66 -17.30
CA GLU A 187 -12.71 3.08 -18.60
C GLU A 187 -11.23 2.68 -18.69
N GLU A 188 -10.31 3.52 -18.20
CA GLU A 188 -8.88 3.18 -18.15
C GLU A 188 -8.60 2.01 -17.18
N LEU A 189 -9.26 1.95 -16.03
CA LEU A 189 -9.15 0.83 -15.10
C LEU A 189 -9.59 -0.49 -15.73
N LYS A 190 -10.69 -0.49 -16.49
CA LYS A 190 -11.17 -1.67 -17.23
C LYS A 190 -10.18 -2.09 -18.31
N LYS A 191 -9.67 -1.14 -19.10
CA LYS A 191 -8.68 -1.38 -20.17
C LYS A 191 -7.42 -2.06 -19.65
N HIS A 192 -6.99 -1.74 -18.43
CA HIS A 192 -5.83 -2.35 -17.77
C HIS A 192 -6.16 -3.53 -16.83
N ASN A 193 -7.42 -4.01 -16.84
CA ASN A 193 -7.88 -5.13 -16.01
C ASN A 193 -7.66 -4.94 -14.49
N ILE A 194 -7.74 -3.70 -14.01
CA ILE A 194 -7.58 -3.36 -12.59
C ILE A 194 -8.96 -3.38 -11.93
N LYS A 195 -9.15 -4.33 -11.01
CA LYS A 195 -10.42 -4.52 -10.29
C LYS A 195 -10.57 -3.53 -9.13
N ILE A 196 -11.36 -2.48 -9.33
CA ILE A 196 -11.78 -1.52 -8.31
C ILE A 196 -13.27 -1.27 -8.49
N ASP A 197 -14.06 -1.47 -7.44
CA ASP A 197 -15.50 -1.21 -7.47
C ASP A 197 -15.80 0.30 -7.36
N ASP A 198 -16.99 0.67 -7.83
CA ASP A 198 -17.46 2.05 -7.86
C ASP A 198 -17.47 2.75 -6.50
N ASN A 199 -17.80 2.01 -5.44
CA ASN A 199 -17.86 2.55 -4.09
C ASN A 199 -16.44 2.86 -3.58
N THR A 200 -15.49 1.95 -3.78
CA THR A 200 -14.07 2.18 -3.46
C THR A 200 -13.48 3.35 -4.24
N LEU A 201 -13.80 3.48 -5.53
CA LEU A 201 -13.37 4.63 -6.33
C LEU A 201 -13.93 5.95 -5.78
N ASN A 202 -15.22 6.00 -5.42
CA ASN A 202 -15.84 7.18 -4.82
C ASN A 202 -15.16 7.59 -3.51
N LYS A 203 -14.86 6.61 -2.65
CA LYS A 203 -14.14 6.84 -1.39
C LYS A 203 -12.77 7.46 -1.64
N TYR A 204 -12.01 6.92 -2.60
CA TYR A 204 -10.69 7.44 -2.96
C TYR A 204 -10.77 8.89 -3.46
N ILE A 205 -11.66 9.18 -4.43
CA ILE A 205 -11.82 10.53 -4.99
C ILE A 205 -12.20 11.52 -3.88
N ARG A 206 -13.11 11.13 -2.98
CA ARG A 206 -13.53 11.99 -1.86
C ARG A 206 -12.40 12.28 -0.88
N ILE A 207 -11.55 11.30 -0.57
CA ILE A 207 -10.36 11.53 0.26
C ILE A 207 -9.39 12.47 -0.47
N LYS A 208 -9.08 12.22 -1.75
CA LYS A 208 -8.13 13.05 -2.52
C LYS A 208 -8.56 14.52 -2.56
N GLN A 209 -9.85 14.78 -2.76
CA GLN A 209 -10.38 16.15 -2.84
C GLN A 209 -10.35 16.91 -1.52
N ASN A 210 -10.52 16.22 -0.38
CA ASN A 210 -10.73 16.88 0.91
C ASN A 210 -9.56 16.70 1.88
N SER A 211 -8.67 15.73 1.65
CA SER A 211 -7.63 15.33 2.60
C SER A 211 -6.42 14.71 1.89
N HIS A 212 -5.70 15.53 1.12
CA HIS A 212 -4.57 15.08 0.30
C HIS A 212 -3.51 14.30 1.12
N TRP A 213 -3.19 14.78 2.33
CA TRP A 213 -2.22 14.14 3.22
C TRP A 213 -2.56 12.68 3.59
N LEU A 214 -3.84 12.29 3.56
CA LEU A 214 -4.26 10.92 3.87
C LEU A 214 -4.02 9.99 2.68
N THR A 215 -4.00 10.51 1.45
CA THR A 215 -3.72 9.71 0.25
C THR A 215 -2.30 9.14 0.25
N ASP A 216 -1.32 9.85 0.83
CA ASP A 216 0.06 9.34 0.99
C ASP A 216 0.13 8.01 1.75
N TYR A 217 -0.70 7.85 2.79
CA TYR A 217 -0.76 6.61 3.57
C TYR A 217 -1.39 5.47 2.77
N ILE A 218 -2.34 5.78 1.89
CA ILE A 218 -2.94 4.83 0.95
C ILE A 218 -1.90 4.38 -0.08
N LEU A 219 -1.17 5.33 -0.69
CA LEU A 219 -0.18 5.05 -1.72
C LEU A 219 1.01 4.24 -1.19
N LYS A 220 1.42 4.50 0.05
CA LYS A 220 2.45 3.73 0.77
C LYS A 220 1.96 2.36 1.25
N GLY A 221 0.69 2.01 1.01
CA GLY A 221 0.10 0.72 1.42
C GLY A 221 -0.10 0.57 2.93
N LYS A 222 0.05 1.65 3.71
CA LYS A 222 -0.11 1.63 5.18
C LYS A 222 -1.57 1.45 5.59
N ILE A 223 -2.50 1.96 4.77
CA ILE A 223 -3.93 1.94 5.05
C ILE A 223 -4.69 1.68 3.74
N GLY A 224 -5.72 0.82 3.78
CA GLY A 224 -6.60 0.61 2.64
C GLY A 224 -7.55 1.79 2.38
N ILE A 225 -8.03 1.94 1.14
CA ILE A 225 -8.93 3.05 0.74
C ILE A 225 -10.18 3.15 1.62
N THR A 226 -10.83 2.01 1.91
CA THR A 226 -12.04 1.99 2.74
C THR A 226 -11.76 2.42 4.17
N THR A 227 -10.71 1.88 4.81
CA THR A 227 -10.32 2.26 6.16
C THR A 227 -9.92 3.74 6.23
N ALA A 228 -9.17 4.24 5.24
CA ALA A 228 -8.83 5.65 5.17
C ALA A 228 -10.09 6.53 5.06
N TYR A 229 -11.10 6.10 4.31
CA TYR A 229 -12.38 6.81 4.21
C TYR A 229 -13.15 6.86 5.52
N GLU A 230 -13.18 5.75 6.27
CA GLU A 230 -13.81 5.68 7.59
C GLU A 230 -13.12 6.61 8.58
N LEU A 231 -11.78 6.59 8.61
CA LEU A 231 -10.97 7.50 9.43
C LEU A 231 -11.23 8.97 9.05
N TYR A 232 -11.21 9.29 7.76
CA TYR A 232 -11.53 10.62 7.26
C TYR A 232 -12.92 11.08 7.73
N THR A 233 -13.93 10.23 7.57
CA THR A 233 -15.32 10.56 7.95
C THR A 233 -15.44 10.80 9.45
N LYS A 234 -14.85 9.92 10.28
CA LYS A 234 -14.86 10.04 11.74
C LYS A 234 -14.12 11.29 12.22
N LEU A 235 -12.96 11.59 11.66
CA LEU A 235 -12.20 12.80 11.98
C LEU A 235 -12.96 14.07 11.58
N GLN A 236 -13.66 14.03 10.45
CA GLN A 236 -14.52 15.14 10.01
C GLN A 236 -15.72 15.33 10.94
N GLU A 237 -16.41 14.24 11.34
CA GLU A 237 -17.52 14.27 12.32
C GLU A 237 -17.08 14.88 13.66
N MET A 238 -15.86 14.55 14.12
CA MET A 238 -15.33 15.06 15.39
C MET A 238 -14.77 16.50 15.30
N GLY A 239 -14.58 17.03 14.09
CA GLY A 239 -13.95 18.33 13.84
C GLY A 239 -12.43 18.34 14.05
N LEU A 240 -11.78 17.17 14.02
CA LEU A 240 -10.36 17.00 14.34
C LEU A 240 -9.48 16.68 13.12
N LEU A 241 -10.05 16.64 11.91
CA LEU A 241 -9.33 16.30 10.68
C LEU A 241 -8.07 17.15 10.47
N GLU A 242 -8.21 18.48 10.54
CA GLU A 242 -7.08 19.42 10.37
C GLU A 242 -6.08 19.36 11.52
N ALA A 243 -6.56 19.07 12.73
CA ALA A 243 -5.69 19.00 13.90
C ALA A 243 -4.80 17.75 13.84
N VAL A 244 -5.37 16.60 13.45
CA VAL A 244 -4.62 15.37 13.19
C VAL A 244 -3.67 15.53 11.99
N ALA A 245 -4.06 16.30 10.97
CA ALA A 245 -3.18 16.61 9.84
C ALA A 245 -1.88 17.32 10.27
N LYS A 246 -1.94 18.15 11.33
CA LYS A 246 -0.80 18.91 11.85
C LYS A 246 0.09 18.15 12.82
N LEU A 247 -0.29 16.93 13.23
CA LEU A 247 0.54 16.10 14.09
C LEU A 247 1.90 15.78 13.45
N PRO A 248 2.97 15.63 14.25
CA PRO A 248 4.25 15.13 13.78
C PRO A 248 4.08 13.80 13.00
N PRO A 249 4.84 13.58 11.92
CA PRO A 249 4.66 12.40 11.07
C PRO A 249 4.70 11.06 11.82
N TYR A 250 5.52 10.95 12.87
CA TYR A 250 5.62 9.74 13.69
C TYR A 250 4.35 9.50 14.52
N GLU A 251 3.81 10.52 15.19
CA GLU A 251 2.57 10.43 15.98
C GLU A 251 1.38 10.16 15.08
N ARG A 252 1.29 10.89 13.97
CA ARG A 252 0.23 10.70 12.98
C ARG A 252 0.28 9.29 12.39
N ASN A 253 1.48 8.77 12.11
CA ASN A 253 1.63 7.39 11.63
C ASN A 253 1.16 6.36 12.65
N ALA A 254 1.61 6.48 13.91
CA ALA A 254 1.18 5.58 14.99
C ALA A 254 -0.33 5.64 15.21
N LEU A 255 -0.93 6.84 15.16
CA LEU A 255 -2.36 7.04 15.36
C LEU A 255 -3.21 6.41 14.25
N LEU A 256 -2.78 6.50 12.99
CA LEU A 256 -3.56 5.99 11.85
C LEU A 256 -3.35 4.50 11.57
N THR A 257 -2.29 3.91 12.13
CA THR A 257 -1.99 2.49 11.99
C THR A 257 -2.44 1.73 13.24
N ASP A 258 -1.66 1.76 14.31
CA ASP A 258 -1.91 1.03 15.55
C ASP A 258 -3.04 1.65 16.38
N GLY A 259 -3.09 2.99 16.41
CA GLY A 259 -4.06 3.78 17.16
C GLY A 259 -5.41 3.95 16.48
N ARG A 260 -5.64 3.36 15.29
CA ARG A 260 -6.81 3.66 14.44
C ARG A 260 -8.15 3.45 15.14
N LYS A 261 -8.22 2.51 16.08
CA LYS A 261 -9.44 2.22 16.86
C LYS A 261 -9.88 3.42 17.72
N ILE A 262 -8.96 4.27 18.16
CA ILE A 262 -9.29 5.49 18.92
C ILE A 262 -10.19 6.39 18.05
N ILE A 263 -9.83 6.55 16.78
CA ILE A 263 -10.61 7.33 15.81
C ILE A 263 -11.92 6.62 15.46
N LEU A 264 -11.87 5.33 15.14
CA LEU A 264 -13.04 4.58 14.68
C LEU A 264 -14.11 4.41 15.78
N ASN A 265 -13.69 4.24 17.03
CA ASN A 265 -14.58 4.16 18.19
C ASN A 265 -15.10 5.54 18.62
N GLY A 266 -14.69 6.64 17.95
CA GLY A 266 -15.15 7.99 18.26
C GLY A 266 -14.67 8.53 19.61
N ARG A 267 -13.50 8.09 20.09
CA ARG A 267 -12.91 8.55 21.36
C ARG A 267 -12.28 9.94 21.22
N LYS A 268 -13.16 10.93 21.07
CA LYS A 268 -12.79 12.34 20.92
C LYS A 268 -11.98 12.86 22.11
N ASP A 269 -12.29 12.39 23.31
CA ASP A 269 -11.56 12.66 24.55
C ASP A 269 -10.07 12.31 24.44
N LEU A 270 -9.76 11.09 23.98
CA LEU A 270 -8.38 10.64 23.81
C LEU A 270 -7.69 11.35 22.65
N LEU A 271 -8.42 11.62 21.56
CA LEU A 271 -7.86 12.33 20.40
C LEU A 271 -7.49 13.78 20.72
N GLU A 272 -8.30 14.49 21.51
CA GLU A 272 -7.99 15.85 21.93
C GLU A 272 -6.72 15.90 22.79
N GLU A 273 -6.52 14.94 23.68
CA GLU A 273 -5.29 14.85 24.47
C GLU A 273 -4.05 14.54 23.61
N ILE A 274 -4.17 13.69 22.58
CA ILE A 274 -3.09 13.41 21.62
C ILE A 274 -2.77 14.67 20.80
N VAL A 275 -3.80 15.31 20.23
CA VAL A 275 -3.65 16.51 19.38
C VAL A 275 -3.04 17.68 20.14
N ASN A 276 -3.31 17.79 21.44
CA ASN A 276 -2.74 18.81 22.31
C ASN A 276 -1.37 18.40 22.89
N HIS A 277 -0.76 17.30 22.43
CA HIS A 277 0.52 16.75 22.90
C HIS A 277 0.57 16.47 24.41
N ARG A 278 -0.58 16.19 25.03
CA ARG A 278 -0.70 15.86 26.47
C ARG A 278 -0.64 14.36 26.72
N MET A 279 -0.84 13.55 25.68
CA MET A 279 -0.83 12.10 25.77
C MET A 279 -0.17 11.48 24.54
N ALA A 280 0.72 10.51 24.77
CA ALA A 280 1.28 9.74 23.67
C ALA A 280 0.23 8.77 23.10
N VAL A 281 0.34 8.47 21.79
CA VAL A 281 -0.58 7.52 21.13
C VAL A 281 -0.57 6.14 21.81
N SER A 282 0.60 5.67 22.26
CA SER A 282 0.73 4.39 22.99
C SER A 282 -0.05 4.38 24.30
N GLN A 283 -0.01 5.47 25.05
CA GLN A 283 -0.78 5.63 26.29
C GLN A 283 -2.28 5.62 26.03
N ALA A 284 -2.73 6.32 24.98
CA ALA A 284 -4.13 6.33 24.57
C ALA A 284 -4.62 4.95 24.13
N ILE A 285 -3.78 4.18 23.42
CA ILE A 285 -4.07 2.77 23.05
C ILE A 285 -4.25 1.91 24.30
N SER A 286 -3.36 2.05 25.28
CA SER A 286 -3.46 1.29 26.54
C SER A 286 -4.72 1.67 27.32
N LYS A 287 -5.06 2.95 27.40
CA LYS A 287 -6.32 3.40 28.03
C LYS A 287 -7.54 2.79 27.33
N LEU A 288 -7.58 2.83 26.00
CA LEU A 288 -8.66 2.23 25.22
C LEU A 288 -8.82 0.72 25.53
N LYS A 289 -7.72 -0.03 25.59
CA LYS A 289 -7.75 -1.47 25.91
C LYS A 289 -8.28 -1.73 27.33
N THR A 290 -7.89 -0.91 28.30
CA THR A 290 -8.37 -0.99 29.69
C THR A 290 -9.86 -0.71 29.77
N ASP A 291 -10.34 0.35 29.12
CA ASP A 291 -11.76 0.72 29.07
C ASP A 291 -12.60 -0.38 28.43
N GLU A 292 -12.14 -0.97 27.31
CA GLU A 292 -12.80 -2.11 26.66
C GLU A 292 -12.89 -3.34 27.58
N LYS A 293 -11.86 -3.61 28.39
CA LYS A 293 -11.85 -4.71 29.37
C LYS A 293 -12.84 -4.45 30.51
N LEU A 294 -12.87 -3.22 31.02
CA LEU A 294 -13.81 -2.82 32.08
C LEU A 294 -15.27 -2.89 31.60
N GLU A 295 -15.57 -2.43 30.38
CA GLU A 295 -16.91 -2.55 29.81
C GLU A 295 -17.36 -4.00 29.68
N LYS A 296 -16.49 -4.90 29.23
CA LYS A 296 -16.81 -6.35 29.14
C LYS A 296 -17.14 -6.95 30.49
N LEU A 297 -16.37 -6.59 31.54
CA LEU A 297 -16.61 -7.03 32.92
C LEU A 297 -17.91 -6.46 33.51
N GLN A 298 -18.30 -5.24 33.12
CA GLN A 298 -19.58 -4.67 33.55
C GLN A 298 -20.77 -5.29 32.82
N ARG A 299 -20.61 -5.67 31.55
CA ARG A 299 -21.65 -6.38 30.77
C ARG A 299 -21.89 -7.80 31.28
N SER A 300 -20.83 -8.52 31.71
CA SER A 300 -21.00 -9.85 32.31
C SER A 300 -21.68 -9.81 33.69
N LYS A 301 -21.51 -8.73 34.45
CA LYS A 301 -22.19 -8.50 35.75
C LYS A 301 -23.65 -8.04 35.64
N LYS A 302 -24.13 -7.65 34.45
CA LYS A 302 -25.48 -7.08 34.23
C LYS A 302 -26.53 -8.07 33.68
N LYS A 303 -26.23 -9.36 33.48
CA LYS A 303 -27.28 -10.36 33.18
C LYS A 303 -28.12 -10.61 34.45
N PRO A 304 -29.44 -10.29 34.46
CA PRO A 304 -30.25 -10.50 35.65
C PRO A 304 -30.64 -11.97 35.78
N ARG A 305 -30.58 -12.47 37.01
CA ARG A 305 -31.11 -13.75 37.47
C ARG A 305 -32.58 -13.50 37.85
N ALA A 306 -33.54 -13.88 37.01
CA ALA A 306 -34.96 -13.90 37.36
C ALA A 306 -35.62 -15.17 36.81
N LYS A 307 -36.38 -15.82 37.69
CA LYS A 307 -36.90 -17.19 37.66
C LYS A 307 -38.00 -17.44 36.63
N GLU A 308 -38.08 -18.73 36.29
CA GLU A 308 -39.09 -19.50 35.55
C GLU A 308 -40.56 -19.19 35.94
N GLU A 309 -41.43 -19.18 34.93
CA GLU A 309 -42.55 -20.14 34.81
C GLU A 309 -43.02 -20.23 33.33
N ASN A 310 -42.84 -21.43 32.77
CA ASN A 310 -43.42 -22.13 31.59
C ASN A 310 -44.21 -21.37 30.51
N LEU A 311 -43.84 -21.58 29.23
CA LEU A 311 -44.37 -22.67 28.38
C LEU A 311 -43.63 -22.70 27.02
N GLU A 312 -43.06 -23.89 26.71
CA GLU A 312 -43.00 -24.58 25.39
C GLU A 312 -42.31 -23.85 24.21
N ASP A 313 -41.41 -24.41 23.40
CA ASP A 313 -40.78 -25.73 23.26
C ASP A 313 -39.57 -25.53 22.31
N GLU A 314 -38.63 -26.48 22.39
CA GLU A 314 -37.65 -26.95 21.40
C GLU A 314 -36.24 -27.15 22.01
N GLU A 315 -36.16 -28.26 22.77
CA GLU A 315 -35.26 -29.42 22.59
C GLU A 315 -33.82 -29.13 22.09
N GLU A 316 -32.81 -29.21 22.97
CA GLU A 316 -32.04 -30.42 23.40
C GLU A 316 -30.88 -30.73 22.40
N GLU A 317 -29.65 -31.10 22.77
CA GLU A 317 -29.11 -31.89 23.89
C GLU A 317 -27.72 -31.32 24.27
N GLU A 318 -27.37 -31.04 25.52
CA GLU A 318 -27.12 -31.89 26.70
C GLU A 318 -25.74 -32.59 26.75
N ILE A 319 -25.02 -32.25 27.83
CA ILE A 319 -23.75 -32.77 28.30
C ILE A 319 -24.11 -33.60 29.53
N GLU A 320 -23.73 -34.88 29.56
CA GLU A 320 -23.82 -35.69 30.77
C GLU A 320 -22.68 -35.35 31.75
N SER A 321 -23.10 -34.96 32.95
CA SER A 321 -22.44 -35.06 34.26
C SER A 321 -22.13 -36.53 34.61
N GLU A 322 -21.42 -36.96 35.65
CA GLU A 322 -20.91 -36.41 36.91
C GLU A 322 -20.02 -37.53 37.51
N GLY A 323 -19.22 -37.21 38.54
CA GLY A 323 -18.55 -38.23 39.34
C GLY A 323 -17.76 -37.62 40.49
N GLU A 324 -18.43 -37.38 41.61
CA GLU A 324 -17.81 -37.04 42.90
C GLU A 324 -16.99 -38.21 43.48
N GLN A 325 -15.89 -37.90 44.18
CA GLN A 325 -15.58 -38.43 45.53
C GLN A 325 -14.37 -37.73 46.20
N ARG A 326 -14.67 -37.06 47.33
CA ARG A 326 -14.05 -37.08 48.67
C ARG A 326 -12.59 -36.64 49.00
N GLU A 327 -12.57 -35.90 50.13
CA GLU A 327 -11.65 -35.89 51.31
C GLU A 327 -10.54 -34.82 51.46
N ASP A 328 -10.85 -33.84 52.33
CA ASP A 328 -10.11 -33.28 53.48
C ASP A 328 -8.61 -32.93 53.42
N ASN A 329 -8.27 -31.63 53.52
CA ASN A 329 -7.61 -30.97 54.69
C ASN A 329 -6.81 -29.70 54.32
N VAL A 330 -7.13 -28.61 55.04
CA VAL A 330 -6.26 -27.58 55.66
C VAL A 330 -5.01 -27.07 54.89
N SER A 331 -5.00 -25.77 54.57
CA SER A 331 -4.12 -24.78 55.22
C SER A 331 -4.29 -23.40 54.56
N ASP A 332 -4.61 -22.40 55.37
CA ASP A 332 -4.37 -20.99 55.05
C ASP A 332 -2.88 -20.80 54.71
N ASN A 333 -2.60 -20.02 53.67
CA ASN A 333 -1.37 -19.25 53.54
C ASN A 333 -1.63 -18.08 52.59
N ASP A 334 -1.78 -16.89 53.19
CA ASP A 334 -1.67 -15.60 52.52
C ASP A 334 -0.22 -15.43 52.04
N GLU A 335 0.06 -15.69 50.77
CA GLU A 335 1.28 -15.19 50.11
C GLU A 335 0.93 -13.93 49.32
N GLU A 336 1.31 -12.79 49.89
CA GLU A 336 1.28 -11.46 49.31
C GLU A 336 2.11 -11.45 48.01
N TYR A 337 1.42 -11.23 46.89
CA TYR A 337 1.97 -11.23 45.54
C TYR A 337 2.90 -10.02 45.32
N ASP A 338 4.22 -10.23 45.29
CA ASP A 338 5.23 -9.18 45.10
C ASP A 338 5.30 -8.69 43.63
N PHE A 339 4.44 -7.72 43.34
CA PHE A 339 4.32 -7.05 42.05
C PHE A 339 5.57 -6.22 41.65
N VAL A 340 6.43 -5.85 42.60
CA VAL A 340 7.58 -4.95 42.34
C VAL A 340 8.82 -5.74 41.92
N GLY A 341 9.02 -6.92 42.50
CA GLY A 341 10.14 -7.81 42.16
C GLY A 341 10.07 -8.38 40.73
N GLU A 342 8.88 -8.71 40.23
CA GLU A 342 8.70 -9.17 38.84
C GLU A 342 8.81 -8.04 37.81
N TRP A 343 8.44 -6.81 38.19
CA TRP A 343 8.57 -5.64 37.32
C TRP A 343 10.04 -5.25 37.07
N GLN A 344 10.90 -5.39 38.09
CA GLN A 344 12.34 -5.17 37.94
C GLN A 344 13.01 -6.27 37.10
N LYS A 345 12.60 -7.53 37.22
CA LYS A 345 13.07 -8.62 36.34
C LYS A 345 12.64 -8.42 34.88
N ALA A 346 11.41 -7.95 34.66
CA ALA A 346 10.92 -7.64 33.32
C ALA A 346 11.68 -6.45 32.70
N GLN A 347 12.06 -5.43 33.48
CA GLN A 347 12.91 -4.34 32.99
C GLN A 347 14.34 -4.78 32.66
N GLU A 348 14.93 -5.67 33.45
CA GLU A 348 16.27 -6.23 33.18
C GLU A 348 16.28 -7.17 31.96
N GLU A 349 15.21 -7.93 31.73
CA GLU A 349 15.04 -8.73 30.49
C GLU A 349 14.79 -7.83 29.28
N GLU A 350 14.00 -6.76 29.42
CA GLU A 350 13.74 -5.79 28.34
C GLU A 350 15.00 -4.96 28.01
N GLU A 351 15.87 -4.68 28.97
CA GLU A 351 17.18 -4.06 28.73
C GLU A 351 18.18 -5.02 28.05
N LYS A 352 18.13 -6.32 28.38
CA LYS A 352 18.92 -7.35 27.67
C LYS A 352 18.42 -7.56 26.23
N GLU A 353 17.10 -7.55 25.99
CA GLU A 353 16.53 -7.54 24.64
C GLU A 353 16.86 -6.25 23.88
N LYS A 354 16.86 -5.08 24.54
CA LYS A 354 17.28 -3.78 23.95
C LYS A 354 18.76 -3.73 23.60
N GLN A 355 19.62 -4.48 24.29
CA GLN A 355 21.03 -4.63 23.92
C GLN A 355 21.23 -5.61 22.75
N LEU A 356 20.38 -6.63 22.60
CA LEU A 356 20.39 -7.54 21.44
C LEU A 356 19.75 -6.92 20.17
N THR A 357 18.82 -5.98 20.31
CA THR A 357 18.06 -5.35 19.19
C THR A 357 18.75 -4.14 18.54
N ARG A 358 20.04 -3.91 18.80
CA ARG A 358 20.85 -2.90 18.07
C ARG A 358 21.51 -3.43 16.79
N LEU A 359 20.99 -4.52 16.21
CA LEU A 359 21.41 -5.01 14.91
C LEU A 359 20.16 -5.15 14.01
N ASP A 360 20.06 -4.20 13.08
CA ASP A 360 19.33 -4.18 11.81
C ASP A 360 17.80 -4.40 11.83
N ASP A 361 17.08 -3.28 11.71
CA ASP A 361 15.66 -3.20 11.35
C ASP A 361 15.45 -3.61 9.88
N GLU A 362 15.12 -4.88 9.62
CA GLU A 362 14.54 -5.30 8.34
C GLU A 362 13.10 -5.82 8.52
N ALA A 363 12.22 -5.33 7.64
CA ALA A 363 10.83 -5.76 7.49
C ALA A 363 10.74 -7.28 7.22
N PRO A 364 9.62 -7.95 7.55
CA PRO A 364 9.48 -9.39 7.30
C PRO A 364 9.68 -9.68 5.80
N PRO A 365 10.62 -10.57 5.43
CA PRO A 365 11.04 -10.73 4.06
C PRO A 365 9.91 -11.35 3.24
N THR A 366 9.30 -10.57 2.37
CA THR A 366 8.33 -11.05 1.36
C THR A 366 9.01 -11.47 0.05
N LYS A 367 10.33 -11.67 0.09
CA LYS A 367 11.15 -12.16 -1.02
C LYS A 367 11.99 -13.31 -0.45
N LEU A 368 12.09 -14.44 -1.16
CA LEU A 368 13.19 -15.38 -0.91
C LEU A 368 14.47 -14.61 -1.22
N GLU A 369 15.05 -13.97 -0.21
CA GLU A 369 16.44 -13.56 -0.29
C GLU A 369 17.25 -14.84 -0.19
N ILE A 370 18.02 -15.12 -1.25
CA ILE A 370 18.98 -16.22 -1.26
C ILE A 370 20.02 -15.84 -0.22
N TYR A 371 19.92 -16.47 0.94
CA TYR A 371 20.91 -16.38 1.99
C TYR A 371 22.18 -17.04 1.44
N THR A 372 23.28 -16.28 1.39
CA THR A 372 24.61 -16.77 1.01
C THR A 372 25.48 -16.84 2.26
N PRO A 373 25.28 -17.85 3.13
CA PRO A 373 26.10 -18.00 4.31
C PRO A 373 27.55 -18.29 3.91
N LYS A 374 28.49 -17.83 4.74
CA LYS A 374 29.86 -18.34 4.69
C LYS A 374 29.81 -19.85 4.88
N ALA A 375 30.40 -20.60 3.96
CA ALA A 375 30.29 -22.05 3.96
C ALA A 375 30.87 -22.66 5.25
N ASP A 376 30.05 -23.47 5.93
CA ASP A 376 30.46 -24.33 7.04
C ASP A 376 30.30 -25.79 6.61
N LEU A 377 31.35 -26.29 5.95
CA LEU A 377 31.38 -27.65 5.43
C LEU A 377 31.40 -28.70 6.55
N GLU A 378 31.87 -28.35 7.76
CA GLU A 378 31.88 -29.29 8.88
C GLU A 378 30.44 -29.58 9.34
N SER A 379 29.61 -28.55 9.46
CA SER A 379 28.17 -28.71 9.70
C SER A 379 27.46 -29.45 8.56
N LEU A 380 27.82 -29.17 7.30
CA LEU A 380 27.28 -29.89 6.15
C LEU A 380 27.58 -31.39 6.26
N TYR A 381 28.83 -31.76 6.50
CA TYR A 381 29.27 -33.14 6.52
C TYR A 381 28.73 -33.91 7.72
N ARG A 382 28.47 -33.23 8.84
CA ARG A 382 27.76 -33.80 9.99
C ARG A 382 26.30 -34.11 9.66
N ALA A 383 25.61 -33.20 8.96
CA ALA A 383 24.21 -33.37 8.58
C ALA A 383 24.02 -34.34 7.40
N MET A 384 24.97 -34.37 6.46
CA MET A 384 24.91 -35.16 5.23
C MET A 384 26.23 -35.93 4.99
N PRO A 385 26.45 -37.05 5.70
CA PRO A 385 27.66 -37.86 5.56
C PRO A 385 27.90 -38.38 4.13
N SER A 386 26.83 -38.52 3.34
CA SER A 386 26.89 -38.91 1.93
C SER A 386 27.64 -37.89 1.06
N ILE A 387 27.47 -36.59 1.31
CA ILE A 387 28.19 -35.54 0.59
C ILE A 387 29.68 -35.59 0.94
N LYS A 388 30.00 -35.75 2.23
CA LYS A 388 31.39 -35.92 2.69
C LYS A 388 32.08 -37.07 1.97
N LYS A 389 31.43 -38.23 1.92
CA LYS A 389 31.94 -39.42 1.23
C LYS A 389 32.24 -39.16 -0.26
N LEU A 390 31.38 -38.42 -0.95
CA LEU A 390 31.58 -38.08 -2.37
C LEU A 390 32.76 -37.12 -2.58
N VAL A 391 33.01 -36.22 -1.63
CA VAL A 391 34.19 -35.34 -1.64
C VAL A 391 35.46 -36.14 -1.35
N ASP A 392 35.44 -36.99 -0.33
CA ASP A 392 36.58 -37.87 0.04
C ASP A 392 36.96 -38.83 -1.10
N GLU A 393 35.97 -39.30 -1.89
CA GLU A 393 36.17 -40.14 -3.09
C GLU A 393 36.59 -39.35 -4.34
N GLY A 394 36.72 -38.02 -4.26
CA GLY A 394 37.08 -37.15 -5.39
C GLY A 394 36.00 -37.03 -6.47
N LYS A 395 34.76 -37.46 -6.20
CA LYS A 395 33.62 -37.35 -7.12
C LYS A 395 32.95 -35.98 -7.09
N LEU A 396 33.09 -35.25 -5.98
CA LEU A 396 32.70 -33.86 -5.83
C LEU A 396 33.91 -33.04 -5.36
N THR A 397 33.98 -31.79 -5.79
CA THR A 397 34.96 -30.84 -5.24
C THR A 397 34.43 -30.19 -3.96
N GLU A 398 35.30 -29.60 -3.14
CA GLU A 398 34.87 -28.78 -1.99
C GLU A 398 33.95 -27.63 -2.43
N LYS A 399 34.23 -27.03 -3.60
CA LYS A 399 33.38 -25.98 -4.18
C LYS A 399 31.98 -26.47 -4.56
N ASP A 400 31.84 -27.75 -4.94
CA ASP A 400 30.52 -28.35 -5.15
C ASP A 400 29.81 -28.58 -3.82
N ALA A 401 30.54 -28.98 -2.78
CA ALA A 401 30.00 -29.10 -1.42
C ALA A 401 29.55 -27.73 -0.86
N GLU A 402 30.28 -26.64 -1.15
CA GLU A 402 29.85 -25.28 -0.80
C GLU A 402 28.50 -24.91 -1.42
N LYS A 403 28.28 -25.25 -2.69
CA LYS A 403 26.98 -25.04 -3.34
C LYS A 403 25.87 -25.87 -2.70
N VAL A 404 26.17 -27.13 -2.35
CA VAL A 404 25.20 -27.98 -1.62
C VAL A 404 24.87 -27.37 -0.26
N TYR A 405 25.86 -26.84 0.46
CA TYR A 405 25.66 -26.13 1.72
C TYR A 405 24.76 -24.90 1.54
N GLU A 406 25.03 -24.06 0.54
CA GLU A 406 24.21 -22.88 0.25
C GLU A 406 22.74 -23.26 0.03
N ILE A 407 22.46 -24.25 -0.82
CA ILE A 407 21.10 -24.74 -1.07
C ILE A 407 20.48 -25.31 0.21
N TRP A 408 21.22 -26.10 1.00
CA TRP A 408 20.74 -26.65 2.25
C TRP A 408 20.33 -25.56 3.25
N ARG A 409 21.17 -24.52 3.43
CA ARG A 409 20.87 -23.40 4.32
C ARG A 409 19.68 -22.58 3.84
N ASN A 410 19.53 -22.41 2.52
CA ASN A 410 18.36 -21.77 1.94
C ASN A 410 17.07 -22.58 2.18
N MET A 411 17.13 -23.91 2.06
CA MET A 411 15.99 -24.77 2.39
C MET A 411 15.57 -24.65 3.87
N GLU A 412 16.53 -24.61 4.79
CA GLU A 412 16.25 -24.37 6.21
C GLU A 412 15.58 -23.00 6.43
N ALA A 413 16.09 -21.95 5.78
CA ALA A 413 15.51 -20.61 5.88
C ALA A 413 14.06 -20.57 5.37
N ILE A 414 13.78 -21.20 4.22
CA ILE A 414 12.42 -21.32 3.68
C ILE A 414 11.50 -22.03 4.66
N TYR A 415 11.96 -23.12 5.27
CA TYR A 415 11.16 -23.86 6.22
C TYR A 415 10.88 -23.07 7.50
N LYS A 416 11.87 -22.33 8.01
CA LYS A 416 11.68 -21.38 9.12
C LYS A 416 10.64 -20.30 8.80
N GLN A 417 10.65 -19.76 7.58
CA GLN A 417 9.64 -18.80 7.14
C GLN A 417 8.24 -19.42 7.05
N ALA A 418 8.13 -20.66 6.58
CA ALA A 418 6.87 -21.39 6.58
C ALA A 418 6.32 -21.61 8.00
N SER A 419 7.18 -21.98 8.95
CA SER A 419 6.81 -22.08 10.37
C SER A 419 6.39 -20.73 10.94
N LEU A 420 7.09 -19.64 10.61
CA LEU A 420 6.70 -18.29 11.05
C LEU A 420 5.30 -17.90 10.55
N LEU A 421 4.98 -18.21 9.29
CA LEU A 421 3.64 -17.98 8.75
C LEU A 421 2.60 -18.83 9.47
N TRP A 422 2.90 -20.11 9.74
CA TRP A 422 2.04 -21.01 10.50
C TRP A 422 1.69 -20.44 11.88
N TYR A 423 2.70 -20.05 12.68
CA TYR A 423 2.50 -19.51 14.02
C TYR A 423 1.70 -18.21 14.03
N ASN A 424 1.85 -17.36 13.00
CA ASN A 424 1.13 -16.09 12.89
C ASN A 424 -0.29 -16.22 12.30
N THR A 425 -0.68 -17.40 11.82
CA THR A 425 -1.98 -17.60 11.15
C THR A 425 -2.73 -18.80 11.73
N VAL A 426 -2.43 -20.00 11.26
CA VAL A 426 -3.18 -21.23 11.56
C VAL A 426 -3.06 -21.62 13.03
N ASP A 427 -1.87 -21.47 13.63
CA ASP A 427 -1.65 -21.80 15.04
C ASP A 427 -2.58 -20.99 15.97
N LEU A 428 -2.76 -19.70 15.70
CA LEU A 428 -3.66 -18.83 16.47
C LEU A 428 -5.13 -19.27 16.36
N LEU A 429 -5.54 -19.83 15.23
CA LEU A 429 -6.89 -20.33 15.03
C LEU A 429 -7.11 -21.63 15.79
N LEU A 430 -6.18 -22.57 15.68
CA LEU A 430 -6.25 -23.86 16.36
C LEU A 430 -6.10 -23.73 17.88
N LYS A 431 -5.31 -22.76 18.35
CA LYS A 431 -5.20 -22.42 19.77
C LYS A 431 -6.51 -21.88 20.36
N ARG A 432 -7.33 -21.15 19.57
CA ARG A 432 -8.63 -20.63 20.04
C ARG A 432 -9.68 -21.69 20.28
N ILE A 433 -9.59 -22.82 19.57
CA ILE A 433 -10.51 -23.94 19.73
C ILE A 433 -10.00 -24.98 20.76
N GLY A 434 -8.91 -24.66 21.47
CA GLY A 434 -8.44 -25.43 22.63
C GLY A 434 -7.47 -26.57 22.33
N LEU A 435 -6.96 -26.71 21.09
CA LEU A 435 -5.98 -27.76 20.77
C LEU A 435 -4.66 -27.52 21.52
N SER A 436 -4.07 -28.61 22.02
CA SER A 436 -2.74 -28.62 22.63
C SER A 436 -1.65 -28.31 21.60
N GLU A 437 -0.48 -27.88 22.07
CA GLU A 437 0.66 -27.58 21.19
C GLU A 437 1.05 -28.76 20.31
N LYS A 438 1.09 -29.96 20.91
CA LYS A 438 1.41 -31.20 20.19
C LYS A 438 0.43 -31.50 19.06
N GLU A 439 -0.87 -31.33 19.30
CA GLU A 439 -1.90 -31.53 18.25
C GLU A 439 -1.77 -30.50 17.13
N ARG A 440 -1.45 -29.24 17.46
CA ARG A 440 -1.23 -28.20 16.45
C ARG A 440 0.02 -28.49 15.61
N GLU A 441 1.10 -28.93 16.23
CA GLU A 441 2.31 -29.35 15.50
C GLU A 441 2.05 -30.54 14.58
N GLU A 442 1.26 -31.52 15.02
CA GLU A 442 0.91 -32.68 14.20
C GLU A 442 0.14 -32.26 12.94
N ILE A 443 -0.82 -31.33 13.07
CA ILE A 443 -1.54 -30.74 11.93
C ILE A 443 -0.59 -29.96 11.00
N PHE A 444 0.38 -29.22 11.56
CA PHE A 444 1.39 -28.56 10.73
C PHE A 444 2.14 -29.57 9.87
N TYR A 445 2.62 -30.68 10.47
CA TYR A 445 3.33 -31.72 9.74
C TYR A 445 2.47 -32.42 8.68
N GLU A 446 1.20 -32.68 8.97
CA GLU A 446 0.25 -33.20 7.97
C GLU A 446 0.11 -32.27 6.77
N MET A 447 0.02 -30.96 7.02
CA MET A 447 -0.12 -29.95 5.96
C MET A 447 1.11 -29.89 5.04
N VAL A 448 2.32 -29.97 5.61
CA VAL A 448 3.57 -29.81 4.83
C VAL A 448 4.09 -31.12 4.23
N ARG A 449 3.73 -32.27 4.82
CA ARG A 449 4.21 -33.61 4.41
C ARG A 449 4.11 -33.87 2.88
N PRO A 450 3.01 -33.55 2.18
CA PRO A 450 2.91 -33.81 0.73
C PRO A 450 3.95 -33.07 -0.12
N TYR A 451 4.52 -31.98 0.40
CA TYR A 451 5.47 -31.12 -0.29
C TYR A 451 6.94 -31.47 0.01
N PHE A 452 7.19 -32.35 0.98
CA PHE A 452 8.53 -32.86 1.30
C PHE A 452 8.98 -33.94 0.31
N ARG A 453 9.12 -33.54 -0.95
CA ARG A 453 9.62 -34.39 -2.04
C ARG A 453 10.41 -33.58 -3.05
N LEU A 454 11.25 -34.26 -3.82
CA LEU A 454 11.86 -33.66 -5.00
C LEU A 454 10.81 -33.62 -6.12
N PHE A 455 10.39 -32.41 -6.51
CA PHE A 455 9.52 -32.20 -7.65
C PHE A 455 10.25 -32.49 -8.95
N SER A 456 9.56 -33.05 -9.95
CA SER A 456 10.17 -33.29 -11.26
C SER A 456 10.49 -31.95 -11.95
N ARG A 457 11.37 -31.96 -12.96
CA ARG A 457 11.68 -30.74 -13.71
C ARG A 457 10.44 -30.15 -14.37
N GLU A 458 9.52 -31.00 -14.82
CA GLU A 458 8.26 -30.64 -15.45
C GLU A 458 7.28 -29.96 -14.48
N GLU A 459 7.37 -30.27 -13.20
CA GLU A 459 6.55 -29.65 -12.15
C GLU A 459 7.08 -28.27 -11.73
N VAL A 460 8.38 -28.01 -11.93
CA VAL A 460 9.05 -26.79 -11.45
C VAL A 460 9.22 -25.75 -12.55
N PHE A 461 9.50 -26.17 -13.80
CA PHE A 461 9.79 -25.25 -14.90
C PHE A 461 8.61 -25.11 -15.85
N PRO A 462 8.29 -23.89 -16.32
CA PRO A 462 7.34 -23.68 -17.40
C PRO A 462 7.71 -24.48 -18.65
N LYS A 463 6.72 -24.90 -19.42
CA LYS A 463 6.90 -25.71 -20.63
C LYS A 463 7.84 -25.05 -21.64
N GLU A 464 7.79 -23.73 -21.73
CA GLU A 464 8.62 -22.90 -22.60
C GLU A 464 10.11 -22.96 -22.22
N VAL A 465 10.42 -23.06 -20.91
CA VAL A 465 11.80 -23.23 -20.41
C VAL A 465 12.30 -24.64 -20.73
N LEU A 466 11.45 -25.65 -20.57
CA LEU A 466 11.79 -27.05 -20.88
C LEU A 466 11.99 -27.27 -22.39
N GLU A 467 11.28 -26.51 -23.22
CA GLU A 467 11.40 -26.51 -24.68
C GLU A 467 12.55 -25.61 -25.20
N GLY A 468 13.30 -24.95 -24.31
CA GLY A 468 14.44 -24.09 -24.68
C GLY A 468 14.05 -22.80 -25.41
N LYS A 469 12.82 -22.30 -25.18
CA LYS A 469 12.28 -21.08 -25.81
C LYS A 469 12.48 -19.81 -24.97
N LEU A 470 13.13 -19.92 -23.80
CA LEU A 470 13.40 -18.85 -22.85
C LEU A 470 14.87 -18.81 -22.45
#